data_AF-A0A8J9VQN9-F1
#
_entry.id   AF-A0A8J9VQN9-F1
#
_cell.length_a   1.000
_cell.length_b   1.000
_cell.length_c   1.000
_cell.angle_alpha   90.00
_cell.angle_beta   90.00
_cell.angle_gamma   90.00
#
_symmetry.space_group_name_H-M   'P 1'
#
loop_
_entity.id
_entity.type
_entity.pdbx_description
1 polymer ?
#
loop_
_entity_poly.entity_id
_entity_poly.type
_entity_poly.pdbx_seq_one_letter_code
_entity_poly.pdbx_strand_id
1 'polypeptide(L)'
;MNRLRLLFKTLKLSRNIPLRRANNNFLPTVVTMTAVKTIKDLGYAFNTEGQLRKINENGQPGDEPFQFNISNDHQECQAHYEVLGEAITEHIYYLLETEVNLKRLPVPKGSKEENGTFIFVSEDYDTKDVVLVLIHGSGAVRAGQWARSLIINDCLDNGSQIPYIKQAQAKGYGIIVLNSNDNYRGDKKIPHSGSSEDHAKYVWKEYIANVKASSILILAHSYGGVLTVTLADKEKKVFEKKVKAVALTDSVHGFSGVKISNYLKNVSRNWISSTSPLDTPMKTPEFDINRVSAGHPKHEMTSCKCIESVFKFFEEKLKE
;
A
#
# COMPACT_ATOMS: atom_id res chain seq x y z
N MET A 1 -69.44 -21.39 -21.80
CA MET A 1 -68.31 -22.33 -21.55
C MET A 1 -67.47 -21.73 -20.42
N ASN A 2 -67.83 -21.93 -19.14
CA ASN A 2 -67.35 -22.99 -18.22
C ASN A 2 -65.83 -23.21 -18.30
N ARG A 3 -65.01 -23.20 -17.23
CA ARG A 3 -65.10 -22.97 -15.76
C ARG A 3 -63.62 -22.85 -15.33
N LEU A 4 -63.17 -21.79 -14.66
CA LEU A 4 -63.11 -21.59 -13.20
C LEU A 4 -62.25 -22.60 -12.40
N ARG A 5 -61.23 -22.04 -11.71
CA ARG A 5 -60.65 -22.40 -10.40
C ARG A 5 -59.71 -23.61 -10.29
N LEU A 6 -58.52 -23.30 -9.73
CA LEU A 6 -58.01 -23.73 -8.41
C LEU A 6 -56.61 -24.36 -8.52
N LEU A 7 -55.59 -23.69 -7.95
CA LEU A 7 -54.74 -24.25 -6.88
C LEU A 7 -53.70 -23.20 -6.48
N PHE A 8 -54.09 -22.33 -5.54
CA PHE A 8 -53.15 -21.74 -4.59
C PHE A 8 -52.72 -22.85 -3.62
N LYS A 9 -51.43 -23.19 -3.58
CA LYS A 9 -50.80 -23.79 -2.40
C LYS A 9 -49.28 -23.55 -2.42
N THR A 10 -48.87 -22.63 -1.56
CA THR A 10 -47.69 -22.71 -0.69
C THR A 10 -46.35 -23.12 -1.33
N LEU A 11 -45.48 -22.14 -1.54
CA LEU A 11 -44.05 -22.29 -1.26
C LEU A 11 -43.61 -21.16 -0.32
N LYS A 12 -43.65 -21.47 0.98
CA LYS A 12 -42.84 -20.79 1.98
C LYS A 12 -41.38 -20.99 1.56
N LEU A 13 -40.66 -19.91 1.26
CA LEU A 13 -39.20 -19.95 1.23
C LEU A 13 -38.74 -20.30 2.65
N SER A 14 -38.38 -21.57 2.86
CA SER A 14 -37.70 -22.00 4.06
C SER A 14 -36.29 -21.43 4.04
N ARG A 15 -36.04 -20.49 4.96
CA ARG A 15 -34.70 -20.30 5.53
C ARG A 15 -34.21 -21.66 6.01
N ASN A 16 -33.11 -22.15 5.44
CA ASN A 16 -32.16 -23.09 6.05
C ASN A 16 -31.04 -23.34 5.03
N ILE A 17 -30.01 -22.48 5.06
CA ILE A 17 -28.71 -22.82 4.47
C ILE A 17 -27.93 -23.52 5.59
N PRO A 18 -27.48 -24.77 5.41
CA PRO A 18 -26.70 -25.45 6.42
C PRO A 18 -25.29 -24.83 6.50
N LEU A 19 -24.93 -24.33 7.68
CA LEU A 19 -23.55 -24.02 8.05
C LEU A 19 -22.73 -25.32 7.96
N ARG A 20 -21.96 -25.48 6.88
CA ARG A 20 -20.85 -26.43 6.86
C ARG A 20 -19.77 -25.88 7.81
N ARG A 21 -19.63 -26.52 8.97
CA ARG A 21 -18.41 -26.44 9.79
C ARG A 21 -17.25 -26.94 8.94
N ALA A 22 -16.39 -26.03 8.50
CA ALA A 22 -15.05 -26.39 8.06
C ALA A 22 -14.25 -26.74 9.33
N ASN A 23 -13.89 -28.02 9.48
CA ASN A 23 -12.89 -28.46 10.43
C ASN A 23 -11.52 -27.92 9.98
N ASN A 24 -11.13 -26.76 10.49
CA ASN A 24 -9.74 -26.30 10.42
C ASN A 24 -9.01 -26.78 11.67
N ASN A 25 -8.59 -28.04 11.66
CA ASN A 25 -7.46 -28.47 12.49
C ASN A 25 -6.18 -28.22 11.67
N PHE A 26 -5.70 -26.98 11.70
CA PHE A 26 -4.30 -26.67 11.43
C PHE A 26 -3.74 -26.10 12.73
N LEU A 27 -3.04 -26.95 13.48
CA LEU A 27 -2.16 -26.49 14.54
C LEU A 27 -1.06 -25.66 13.89
N PRO A 28 -0.76 -24.43 14.35
CA PRO A 28 0.42 -23.73 13.89
C PRO A 28 1.63 -24.47 14.45
N THR A 29 2.43 -25.05 13.56
CA THR A 29 3.78 -25.46 13.88
C THR A 29 4.50 -24.21 14.38
N VAL A 30 5.02 -24.27 15.61
CA VAL A 30 5.84 -23.22 16.19
C VAL A 30 7.01 -22.98 15.24
N VAL A 31 6.94 -21.91 14.45
CA VAL A 31 8.07 -21.44 13.64
C VAL A 31 9.05 -20.84 14.65
N THR A 32 9.99 -21.67 15.07
CA THR A 32 11.28 -21.22 15.60
C THR A 32 11.79 -20.10 14.70
N MET A 33 12.21 -18.95 15.26
CA MET A 33 12.80 -17.84 14.50
C MET A 33 14.01 -18.35 13.69
N THR A 34 13.75 -18.82 12.48
CA THR A 34 14.76 -19.07 11.47
C THR A 34 15.29 -17.70 11.06
N ALA A 35 16.61 -17.53 11.03
CA ALA A 35 17.24 -16.34 10.49
C ALA A 35 16.61 -16.01 9.12
N VAL A 36 16.16 -14.76 8.94
CA VAL A 36 15.55 -14.31 7.68
C VAL A 36 16.57 -14.51 6.58
N LYS A 37 16.23 -15.34 5.58
CA LYS A 37 17.12 -15.59 4.43
C LYS A 37 17.29 -14.30 3.63
N THR A 38 18.51 -13.99 3.23
CA THR A 38 18.75 -12.87 2.31
C THR A 38 18.33 -13.24 0.89
N ILE A 39 18.14 -12.24 0.03
CA ILE A 39 17.86 -12.47 -1.40
C ILE A 39 18.97 -13.34 -2.04
N LYS A 40 20.23 -13.13 -1.63
CA LYS A 40 21.38 -13.89 -2.10
C LYS A 40 21.35 -15.36 -1.63
N ASP A 41 20.94 -15.62 -0.39
CA ASP A 41 20.76 -16.99 0.13
C ASP A 41 19.66 -17.75 -0.63
N LEU A 42 18.74 -17.03 -1.25
CA LEU A 42 17.68 -17.58 -2.10
C LEU A 42 18.09 -17.72 -3.57
N GLY A 43 19.34 -17.39 -3.92
CA GLY A 43 19.86 -17.52 -5.28
C GLY A 43 19.53 -16.35 -6.19
N TYR A 44 19.19 -15.18 -5.65
CA TYR A 44 18.83 -14.00 -6.44
C TYR A 44 19.67 -12.77 -6.08
N ALA A 45 19.72 -11.81 -7.00
CA ALA A 45 20.24 -10.46 -6.79
C ALA A 45 19.54 -9.48 -7.74
N PHE A 46 19.51 -8.18 -7.38
CA PHE A 46 19.08 -7.14 -8.32
C PHE A 46 20.24 -6.74 -9.24
N ASN A 47 19.98 -6.62 -10.54
CA ASN A 47 20.93 -6.06 -11.48
C ASN A 47 20.96 -4.52 -11.42
N THR A 48 21.78 -3.88 -12.26
CA THR A 48 21.90 -2.42 -12.32
C THR A 48 20.64 -1.70 -12.80
N GLU A 49 19.73 -2.42 -13.47
CA GLU A 49 18.41 -1.92 -13.87
C GLU A 49 17.35 -2.13 -12.77
N GLY A 50 17.75 -2.63 -11.60
CA GLY A 50 16.86 -2.91 -10.49
C GLY A 50 15.94 -4.11 -10.70
N GLN A 51 16.27 -5.02 -11.61
CA GLN A 51 15.49 -6.21 -11.91
C GLN A 51 16.01 -7.42 -11.13
N LEU A 52 15.12 -8.21 -10.53
CA LEU A 52 15.52 -9.41 -9.80
C LEU A 52 15.96 -10.51 -10.78
N ARG A 53 17.17 -11.03 -10.59
CA ARG A 53 17.78 -12.05 -11.45
C ARG A 53 18.35 -13.18 -10.61
N LYS A 54 18.37 -14.39 -11.16
CA LYS A 54 19.12 -15.49 -10.56
C LYS A 54 20.60 -15.14 -10.54
N ILE A 55 21.29 -15.53 -9.48
CA ILE A 55 22.74 -15.37 -9.42
C ILE A 55 23.45 -16.44 -10.25
N ASN A 56 24.54 -16.05 -10.89
CA ASN A 56 25.47 -16.97 -11.54
C ASN A 56 26.42 -17.62 -10.52
N GLU A 57 27.31 -18.50 -11.00
CA GLU A 57 28.32 -19.20 -10.18
C GLU A 57 29.22 -18.25 -9.36
N ASN A 58 29.41 -17.01 -9.84
CA ASN A 58 30.20 -15.97 -9.17
C ASN A 58 29.38 -15.16 -8.15
N GLY A 59 28.11 -15.49 -7.94
CA GLY A 59 27.21 -14.80 -7.03
C GLY A 59 26.76 -13.42 -7.50
N GLN A 60 26.91 -13.11 -8.79
CA GLN A 60 26.44 -11.87 -9.43
C GLN A 60 25.12 -12.12 -10.16
N PRO A 61 24.25 -11.10 -10.34
CA PRO A 61 23.02 -11.26 -11.11
C PRO A 61 23.33 -11.67 -12.56
N GLY A 62 22.75 -12.78 -13.00
CA GLY A 62 22.78 -13.23 -14.40
C GLY A 62 21.60 -12.70 -15.21
N ASP A 63 21.31 -13.35 -16.34
CA ASP A 63 20.24 -12.93 -17.25
C ASP A 63 18.88 -13.58 -16.96
N GLU A 64 18.86 -14.68 -16.18
CA GLU A 64 17.62 -15.40 -15.89
C GLU A 64 16.74 -14.63 -14.89
N PRO A 65 15.45 -14.39 -15.20
CA PRO A 65 14.51 -13.76 -14.27
C PRO A 65 14.07 -14.73 -13.16
N PHE A 66 13.28 -14.20 -12.21
CA PHE A 66 12.58 -15.00 -11.21
C PHE A 66 11.74 -16.11 -11.85
N GLN A 67 11.76 -17.30 -11.25
CA GLN A 67 10.92 -18.44 -11.64
C GLN A 67 10.08 -18.89 -10.45
N PHE A 68 8.76 -18.81 -10.59
CA PHE A 68 7.83 -19.25 -9.54
C PHE A 68 7.82 -20.78 -9.38
N ASN A 69 7.82 -21.51 -10.49
CA ASN A 69 7.76 -22.97 -10.48
C ASN A 69 9.17 -23.55 -10.26
N ILE A 70 9.58 -23.67 -9.00
CA ILE A 70 10.85 -24.30 -8.61
C ILE A 70 10.74 -25.82 -8.45
N SER A 71 9.51 -26.33 -8.29
CA SER A 71 9.20 -27.75 -8.22
C SER A 71 7.81 -28.02 -8.81
N ASN A 72 7.39 -29.29 -8.85
CA ASN A 72 6.03 -29.67 -9.25
C ASN A 72 5.02 -29.52 -8.09
N ASP A 73 5.48 -29.17 -6.89
CA ASP A 73 4.62 -28.93 -5.74
C ASP A 73 4.30 -27.44 -5.62
N HIS A 74 3.03 -27.11 -5.82
CA HIS A 74 2.54 -25.74 -5.74
C HIS A 74 2.71 -25.14 -4.33
N GLN A 75 2.62 -25.95 -3.26
CA GLN A 75 2.81 -25.47 -1.89
C GLN A 75 4.25 -25.07 -1.65
N GLU A 76 5.21 -25.85 -2.17
CA GLU A 76 6.63 -25.53 -2.10
C GLU A 76 6.97 -24.26 -2.87
N CYS A 77 6.43 -24.11 -4.09
CA CYS A 77 6.59 -22.90 -4.89
C CYS A 77 6.04 -21.65 -4.19
N GLN A 78 4.86 -21.76 -3.59
CA GLN A 78 4.26 -20.66 -2.82
C GLN A 78 5.09 -20.33 -1.58
N ALA A 79 5.58 -21.33 -0.84
CA ALA A 79 6.42 -21.11 0.33
C ALA A 79 7.72 -20.39 -0.04
N HIS A 80 8.37 -20.78 -1.14
CA HIS A 80 9.56 -20.10 -1.64
C HIS A 80 9.28 -18.64 -2.02
N TYR A 81 8.15 -18.38 -2.70
CA TYR A 81 7.73 -17.02 -3.05
C TYR A 81 7.49 -16.13 -1.82
N GLU A 82 6.90 -16.66 -0.76
CA GLU A 82 6.71 -15.89 0.49
C GLU A 82 8.04 -15.56 1.17
N VAL A 83 8.95 -16.54 1.28
CA VAL A 83 10.28 -16.32 1.86
C VAL A 83 11.08 -15.29 1.04
N LEU A 84 10.99 -15.34 -0.29
CA LEU A 84 11.58 -14.31 -1.15
C LEU A 84 10.92 -12.94 -0.96
N GLY A 85 9.61 -12.89 -0.78
CA GLY A 85 8.87 -11.67 -0.49
C GLY A 85 9.28 -11.00 0.83
N GLU A 86 9.59 -11.78 1.85
CA GLU A 86 10.16 -11.30 3.12
C GLU A 86 11.58 -10.75 2.93
N ALA A 87 12.44 -11.49 2.23
CA ALA A 87 13.80 -11.05 1.91
C ALA A 87 13.81 -9.73 1.10
N ILE A 88 12.87 -9.58 0.17
CA ILE A 88 12.67 -8.34 -0.59
C ILE A 88 12.22 -7.19 0.30
N THR A 89 11.36 -7.46 1.27
CA THR A 89 10.92 -6.44 2.22
C THR A 89 12.10 -5.86 3.00
N GLU A 90 12.97 -6.73 3.52
CA GLU A 90 14.20 -6.28 4.21
C GLU A 90 15.16 -5.54 3.28
N HIS A 91 15.29 -5.97 2.03
CA HIS A 91 16.09 -5.24 1.04
C HIS A 91 15.52 -3.85 0.73
N ILE A 92 14.21 -3.71 0.59
CA ILE A 92 13.58 -2.39 0.40
C ILE A 92 13.84 -1.50 1.62
N TYR A 93 13.73 -2.02 2.84
CA TYR A 93 14.09 -1.25 4.03
C TYR A 93 15.55 -0.79 4.01
N TYR A 94 16.47 -1.67 3.65
CA TYR A 94 17.88 -1.32 3.47
C TYR A 94 18.05 -0.17 2.46
N LEU A 95 17.38 -0.22 1.30
CA LEU A 95 17.44 0.85 0.30
C LEU A 95 16.81 2.16 0.81
N LEU A 96 15.72 2.08 1.58
CA LEU A 96 15.12 3.26 2.19
C LEU A 96 16.09 3.96 3.16
N GLU A 97 16.87 3.18 3.91
CA GLU A 97 17.83 3.70 4.89
C GLU A 97 19.12 4.21 4.23
N THR A 98 19.62 3.51 3.20
CA THR A 98 20.96 3.77 2.63
C THR A 98 20.95 4.63 1.37
N GLU A 99 19.95 4.48 0.49
CA GLU A 99 19.90 5.19 -0.80
C GLU A 99 19.08 6.47 -0.74
N VAL A 100 18.03 6.50 0.10
CA VAL A 100 17.16 7.66 0.27
C VAL A 100 17.14 8.20 1.70
N ASN A 101 18.06 7.74 2.55
CA ASN A 101 18.37 8.32 3.87
C ASN A 101 17.14 8.52 4.78
N LEU A 102 16.23 7.55 4.79
CA LEU A 102 15.11 7.55 5.73
C LEU A 102 15.48 6.84 7.03
N LYS A 103 14.90 7.27 8.14
CA LYS A 103 15.04 6.63 9.45
C LYS A 103 13.72 6.05 9.92
N ARG A 104 13.79 4.97 10.71
CA ARG A 104 12.62 4.37 11.35
C ARG A 104 12.22 5.16 12.59
N LEU A 105 10.92 5.45 12.74
CA LEU A 105 10.34 5.93 14.00
C LEU A 105 9.34 4.91 14.55
N PRO A 106 9.37 4.61 15.86
CA PRO A 106 8.61 3.50 16.45
C PRO A 106 7.10 3.77 16.48
N VAL A 107 6.30 2.74 16.24
CA VAL A 107 4.84 2.76 16.38
C VAL A 107 4.44 1.60 17.31
N PRO A 108 3.93 1.87 18.53
CA PRO A 108 3.76 3.19 19.14
C PRO A 108 5.10 3.84 19.55
N LYS A 109 5.12 5.15 19.80
CA LYS A 109 6.29 5.85 20.37
C LYS A 109 6.80 5.15 21.63
N GLY A 110 8.12 4.95 21.70
CA GLY A 110 8.77 4.25 22.82
C GLY A 110 8.67 2.73 22.79
N SER A 111 8.00 2.15 21.78
CA SER A 111 8.06 0.71 21.53
C SER A 111 9.44 0.29 21.03
N LYS A 112 9.68 -1.01 21.10
CA LYS A 112 10.83 -1.69 20.53
C LYS A 112 10.35 -2.68 19.47
N GLU A 113 11.26 -3.27 18.72
CA GLU A 113 10.94 -4.21 17.65
C GLU A 113 10.08 -5.39 18.13
N GLU A 114 10.31 -5.88 19.35
CA GLU A 114 9.58 -7.02 19.91
C GLU A 114 8.09 -6.75 20.21
N ASN A 115 7.70 -5.47 20.33
CA ASN A 115 6.34 -5.09 20.74
C ASN A 115 5.73 -3.93 19.93
N GLY A 116 6.41 -3.52 18.86
CA GLY A 116 6.05 -2.37 18.03
C GLY A 116 6.44 -2.58 16.57
N THR A 117 5.87 -1.75 15.70
CA THR A 117 6.30 -1.55 14.31
C THR A 117 6.94 -0.17 14.17
N PHE A 118 7.02 0.37 12.95
CA PHE A 118 7.62 1.65 12.66
C PHE A 118 6.97 2.31 11.44
N ILE A 119 7.31 3.59 11.24
CA ILE A 119 7.20 4.30 9.96
C ILE A 119 8.61 4.69 9.50
N PHE A 120 8.79 4.96 8.21
CA PHE A 120 10.00 5.66 7.74
C PHE A 120 9.73 7.15 7.61
N VAL A 121 10.72 7.96 7.96
CA VAL A 121 10.69 9.41 7.76
C VAL A 121 12.01 9.93 7.23
N SER A 122 11.99 11.03 6.48
CA SER A 122 13.24 11.73 6.13
C SER A 122 13.82 12.44 7.35
N GLU A 123 15.09 12.82 7.29
CA GLU A 123 15.64 13.79 8.22
C GLU A 123 14.84 15.11 8.19
N ASP A 124 14.68 15.72 9.35
CA ASP A 124 13.98 17.00 9.57
C ASP A 124 12.56 17.11 8.98
N TYR A 125 11.89 15.97 8.73
CA TYR A 125 10.57 15.93 8.08
C TYR A 125 9.53 16.84 8.78
N ASP A 126 9.65 17.01 10.10
CA ASP A 126 8.73 17.78 10.94
C ASP A 126 8.99 19.30 10.91
N THR A 127 10.09 19.74 10.29
CA THR A 127 10.45 21.15 10.08
C THR A 127 10.34 21.61 8.63
N LYS A 128 10.11 20.71 7.68
CA LYS A 128 9.87 21.05 6.27
C LYS A 128 8.53 21.76 6.09
N ASP A 129 8.45 22.68 5.13
CA ASP A 129 7.22 23.40 4.78
C ASP A 129 6.16 22.50 4.12
N VAL A 130 6.63 21.49 3.38
CA VAL A 130 5.80 20.50 2.68
C VAL A 130 6.21 19.10 3.12
N VAL A 131 5.23 18.26 3.46
CA VAL A 131 5.45 16.84 3.80
C VAL A 131 4.62 15.94 2.89
N LEU A 132 5.27 14.97 2.25
CA LEU A 132 4.62 13.90 1.50
C LEU A 132 4.44 12.66 2.38
N VAL A 133 3.19 12.22 2.51
CA VAL A 133 2.79 11.00 3.20
C VAL A 133 2.48 9.91 2.17
N LEU A 134 3.17 8.78 2.26
CA LEU A 134 3.05 7.63 1.37
C LEU A 134 2.33 6.47 2.07
N ILE A 135 1.25 5.98 1.46
CA ILE A 135 0.39 4.92 2.03
C ILE A 135 0.17 3.81 0.99
N HIS A 136 0.67 2.62 1.28
CA HIS A 136 0.53 1.46 0.40
C HIS A 136 -0.86 0.80 0.50
N GLY A 137 -1.12 -0.18 -0.38
CA GLY A 137 -2.35 -0.98 -0.36
C GLY A 137 -2.39 -2.02 0.75
N SER A 138 -3.37 -2.92 0.71
CA SER A 138 -3.49 -4.05 1.64
C SER A 138 -2.65 -5.25 1.20
N GLY A 139 -2.60 -6.29 2.03
CA GLY A 139 -1.93 -7.55 1.73
C GLY A 139 -0.48 -7.60 2.21
N ALA A 140 0.38 -8.24 1.42
CA ALA A 140 1.73 -8.60 1.84
C ALA A 140 2.78 -7.47 1.65
N VAL A 141 2.36 -6.32 1.11
CA VAL A 141 3.21 -5.13 0.99
C VAL A 141 3.45 -4.48 2.35
N ARG A 142 4.59 -3.80 2.47
CA ARG A 142 5.05 -3.06 3.64
C ARG A 142 5.54 -1.67 3.23
N ALA A 143 5.98 -0.87 4.20
CA ALA A 143 6.57 0.44 3.93
C ALA A 143 7.63 0.37 2.82
N GLY A 144 7.58 1.31 1.89
CA GLY A 144 8.47 1.34 0.72
C GLY A 144 7.95 0.59 -0.51
N GLN A 145 6.82 -0.14 -0.43
CA GLN A 145 6.35 -1.00 -1.51
C GLN A 145 4.97 -0.58 -2.03
N TRP A 146 4.80 -0.59 -3.34
CA TRP A 146 3.48 -0.58 -4.00
C TRP A 146 2.97 -1.98 -4.27
N ALA A 147 3.84 -2.85 -4.82
CA ALA A 147 3.47 -4.21 -5.19
C ALA A 147 4.69 -5.14 -5.19
N ARG A 148 4.67 -6.16 -4.33
CA ARG A 148 5.71 -7.20 -4.29
C ARG A 148 5.89 -7.90 -5.63
N SER A 149 4.79 -8.18 -6.33
CA SER A 149 4.80 -8.83 -7.64
C SER A 149 5.57 -8.03 -8.68
N LEU A 150 5.50 -6.70 -8.66
CA LEU A 150 6.27 -5.85 -9.57
C LEU A 150 7.75 -5.83 -9.20
N ILE A 151 8.09 -5.75 -7.91
CA ILE A 151 9.49 -5.81 -7.48
C ILE A 151 10.15 -7.11 -7.96
N ILE A 152 9.43 -8.24 -7.88
CA ILE A 152 9.94 -9.56 -8.27
C ILE A 152 10.01 -9.73 -9.78
N ASN A 153 8.96 -9.35 -10.51
CA ASN A 153 8.80 -9.73 -11.93
C ASN A 153 9.12 -8.61 -12.92
N ASP A 154 9.29 -7.38 -12.45
CA ASP A 154 9.53 -6.20 -13.29
C ASP A 154 10.81 -5.50 -12.80
N CYS A 155 10.72 -4.51 -11.92
CA CYS A 155 11.88 -3.90 -11.27
C CYS A 155 11.53 -3.18 -9.95
N LEU A 156 12.57 -2.83 -9.20
CA LEU A 156 12.50 -2.03 -7.98
C LEU A 156 11.71 -0.72 -8.19
N ASP A 157 11.98 0.01 -9.25
CA ASP A 157 11.37 1.32 -9.47
C ASP A 157 9.85 1.22 -9.68
N ASN A 158 9.39 0.22 -10.44
CA ASN A 158 7.96 0.09 -10.70
C ASN A 158 7.17 -0.46 -9.50
N GLY A 159 7.82 -1.28 -8.66
CA GLY A 159 7.17 -1.91 -7.52
C GLY A 159 7.34 -1.19 -6.18
N SER A 160 8.24 -0.22 -6.08
CA SER A 160 8.57 0.49 -4.83
C SER A 160 8.10 1.94 -4.80
N GLN A 161 8.10 2.53 -3.61
CA GLN A 161 7.82 3.94 -3.36
C GLN A 161 9.06 4.82 -3.59
N ILE A 162 10.23 4.22 -3.86
CA ILE A 162 11.53 4.92 -3.94
C ILE A 162 11.54 6.02 -5.01
N PRO A 163 10.99 5.83 -6.22
CA PRO A 163 10.94 6.92 -7.21
C PRO A 163 10.20 8.16 -6.72
N TYR A 164 9.05 7.97 -6.05
CA TYR A 164 8.30 9.07 -5.44
C TYR A 164 9.10 9.75 -4.32
N ILE A 165 9.79 8.96 -3.49
CA ILE A 165 10.62 9.49 -2.41
C ILE A 165 11.75 10.36 -2.99
N LYS A 166 12.50 9.86 -3.97
CA LYS A 166 13.59 10.60 -4.63
C LYS A 166 13.10 11.92 -5.23
N GLN A 167 11.97 11.90 -5.95
CA GLN A 167 11.44 13.11 -6.57
C GLN A 167 10.91 14.12 -5.54
N ALA A 168 10.30 13.66 -4.44
CA ALA A 168 9.87 14.52 -3.34
C ALA A 168 11.07 15.13 -2.58
N GLN A 169 12.14 14.36 -2.34
CA GLN A 169 13.38 14.86 -1.74
C GLN A 169 14.06 15.90 -2.63
N ALA A 170 14.09 15.69 -3.95
CA ALA A 170 14.62 16.68 -4.90
C ALA A 170 13.83 18.01 -4.88
N LYS A 171 12.57 18.00 -4.43
CA LYS A 171 11.75 19.21 -4.20
C LYS A 171 11.85 19.77 -2.78
N GLY A 172 12.68 19.17 -1.92
CA GLY A 172 12.87 19.59 -0.53
C GLY A 172 11.75 19.17 0.42
N TYR A 173 10.87 18.24 0.03
CA TYR A 173 9.75 17.80 0.88
C TYR A 173 10.23 16.89 2.00
N GLY A 174 9.57 16.97 3.15
CA GLY A 174 9.67 15.96 4.20
C GLY A 174 8.94 14.69 3.76
N ILE A 175 9.44 13.52 4.15
CA ILE A 175 8.87 12.23 3.76
C ILE A 175 8.34 11.51 4.99
N ILE A 176 7.15 10.92 4.90
CA ILE A 176 6.60 9.96 5.86
C ILE A 176 6.05 8.76 5.07
N VAL A 177 6.50 7.55 5.41
CA VAL A 177 6.04 6.30 4.79
C VAL A 177 5.41 5.41 5.86
N LEU A 178 4.13 5.09 5.68
CA LEU A 178 3.40 4.22 6.60
C LEU A 178 3.78 2.75 6.40
N ASN A 179 3.73 1.97 7.48
CA ASN A 179 3.86 0.51 7.46
C ASN A 179 2.56 -0.16 7.89
N SER A 180 1.44 0.20 7.25
CA SER A 180 0.10 -0.04 7.77
C SER A 180 -0.31 -1.52 7.81
N ASN A 181 0.46 -2.43 7.21
CA ASN A 181 0.16 -3.87 7.20
C ASN A 181 1.05 -4.67 8.17
N ASP A 182 2.06 -4.06 8.81
CA ASP A 182 2.83 -4.72 9.87
C ASP A 182 2.12 -4.55 11.22
N ASN A 183 1.25 -5.50 11.55
CA ASN A 183 0.29 -5.33 12.63
C ASN A 183 0.41 -6.36 13.77
N TYR A 184 1.33 -7.31 13.65
CA TYR A 184 1.45 -8.44 14.56
C TYR A 184 2.90 -8.75 14.93
N ARG A 185 3.11 -9.27 16.14
CA ARG A 185 4.36 -9.92 16.58
C ARG A 185 3.99 -11.32 17.06
N GLY A 186 4.28 -12.33 16.24
CA GLY A 186 3.64 -13.64 16.36
C GLY A 186 2.12 -13.51 16.30
N ASP A 187 1.41 -14.12 17.24
CA ASP A 187 -0.07 -14.07 17.30
C ASP A 187 -0.63 -12.80 17.99
N LYS A 188 0.24 -11.90 18.48
CA LYS A 188 -0.18 -10.73 19.24
C LYS A 188 -0.29 -9.50 18.34
N LYS A 189 -1.44 -8.82 18.39
CA LYS A 189 -1.62 -7.50 17.78
C LYS A 189 -0.67 -6.48 18.40
N ILE A 190 -0.06 -5.67 17.56
CA ILE A 190 0.77 -4.54 17.99
C ILE A 190 -0.15 -3.46 18.58
N PRO A 191 0.12 -2.94 19.79
CA PRO A 191 -0.65 -1.85 20.37
C PRO A 191 -0.71 -0.63 19.42
N HIS A 192 -1.90 -0.06 19.23
CA HIS A 192 -2.14 1.07 18.32
C HIS A 192 -1.78 0.84 16.84
N SER A 193 -1.51 -0.40 16.44
CA SER A 193 -1.22 -0.79 15.08
C SER A 193 -1.72 -2.21 14.81
N GLY A 194 -2.82 -2.61 15.46
CA GLY A 194 -3.41 -3.96 15.33
C GLY A 194 -4.24 -4.15 14.06
N SER A 195 -4.43 -3.08 13.29
CA SER A 195 -4.96 -3.04 11.93
C SER A 195 -4.34 -1.86 11.17
N SER A 196 -4.58 -1.80 9.87
CA SER A 196 -4.15 -0.68 9.02
C SER A 196 -4.78 0.65 9.41
N GLU A 197 -6.04 0.64 9.83
CA GLU A 197 -6.76 1.82 10.33
C GLU A 197 -6.21 2.29 11.67
N ASP A 198 -5.94 1.37 12.61
CA ASP A 198 -5.32 1.69 13.89
C ASP A 198 -3.94 2.33 13.67
N HIS A 199 -3.12 1.74 12.80
CA HIS A 199 -1.80 2.26 12.45
C HIS A 199 -1.91 3.66 11.84
N ALA A 200 -2.75 3.85 10.81
CA ALA A 200 -2.90 5.13 10.13
C ALA A 200 -3.42 6.22 11.08
N LYS A 201 -4.38 5.88 11.94
CA LYS A 201 -4.90 6.79 12.97
C LYS A 201 -3.84 7.20 13.97
N TYR A 202 -3.06 6.23 14.48
CA TYR A 202 -1.99 6.51 15.43
C TYR A 202 -0.91 7.40 14.79
N VAL A 203 -0.42 7.02 13.61
CA VAL A 203 0.60 7.76 12.87
C VAL A 203 0.12 9.17 12.55
N TRP A 204 -1.14 9.33 12.13
CA TRP A 204 -1.71 10.64 11.90
C TRP A 204 -1.64 11.52 13.15
N LYS A 205 -2.15 11.03 14.27
CA LYS A 205 -2.21 11.79 15.52
C LYS A 205 -0.82 12.13 16.07
N GLU A 206 0.10 11.16 16.06
CA GLU A 206 1.38 11.28 16.77
C GLU A 206 2.51 11.85 15.94
N TYR A 207 2.48 11.67 14.62
CA TYR A 207 3.58 12.04 13.73
C TYR A 207 3.20 13.06 12.66
N ILE A 208 1.95 13.07 12.18
CA ILE A 208 1.55 13.91 11.03
C ILE A 208 0.83 15.20 11.48
N ALA A 209 -0.17 15.10 12.35
CA ALA A 209 -1.01 16.23 12.74
C ALA A 209 -0.21 17.41 13.34
N ASN A 210 0.91 17.10 13.97
CA ASN A 210 1.75 18.05 14.70
C ASN A 210 2.99 18.53 13.93
N VAL A 211 3.23 18.12 12.68
CA VAL A 211 4.35 18.66 11.90
C VAL A 211 4.20 20.18 11.73
N LYS A 212 5.33 20.91 11.69
CA LYS A 212 5.30 22.37 11.47
C LYS A 212 4.92 22.74 10.04
N ALA A 213 4.98 21.77 9.12
CA ALA A 213 4.62 21.94 7.71
C ALA A 213 3.28 22.68 7.54
N SER A 214 3.29 23.66 6.64
CA SER A 214 2.09 24.37 6.21
C SER A 214 1.25 23.53 5.25
N SER A 215 1.87 22.56 4.57
CA SER A 215 1.23 21.76 3.52
C SER A 215 1.57 20.28 3.64
N ILE A 216 0.54 19.44 3.65
CA ILE A 216 0.66 17.99 3.62
C ILE A 216 0.12 17.50 2.26
N LEU A 217 0.90 16.65 1.62
CA LEU A 217 0.52 15.91 0.42
C LEU A 217 0.35 14.44 0.81
N ILE A 218 -0.67 13.78 0.28
CA ILE A 218 -0.88 12.35 0.50
C ILE A 218 -0.84 11.64 -0.85
N LEU A 219 -0.02 10.60 -0.96
CA LEU A 219 -0.06 9.64 -2.06
C LEU A 219 -0.45 8.27 -1.52
N ALA A 220 -1.58 7.75 -1.97
CA ALA A 220 -2.13 6.52 -1.46
C ALA A 220 -2.60 5.56 -2.56
N HIS A 221 -2.08 4.33 -2.50
CA HIS A 221 -2.43 3.28 -3.47
C HIS A 221 -3.53 2.37 -2.92
N SER A 222 -4.49 1.99 -3.77
CA SER A 222 -5.45 0.93 -3.48
C SER A 222 -6.18 1.17 -2.13
N TYR A 223 -6.03 0.25 -1.17
CA TYR A 223 -6.58 0.35 0.18
C TYR A 223 -6.03 1.52 1.00
N GLY A 224 -4.84 2.04 0.69
CA GLY A 224 -4.32 3.26 1.30
C GLY A 224 -5.27 4.46 1.11
N GLY A 225 -6.06 4.47 0.03
CA GLY A 225 -7.11 5.49 -0.12
C GLY A 225 -8.29 5.31 0.82
N VAL A 226 -8.64 4.07 1.23
CA VAL A 226 -9.61 3.85 2.32
C VAL A 226 -9.10 4.51 3.60
N LEU A 227 -7.84 4.27 3.97
CA LEU A 227 -7.21 4.89 5.14
C LEU A 227 -7.24 6.42 5.04
N THR A 228 -6.93 6.96 3.85
CA THR A 228 -6.91 8.40 3.59
C THR A 228 -8.28 9.05 3.77
N VAL A 229 -9.34 8.48 3.18
CA VAL A 229 -10.68 9.06 3.30
C VAL A 229 -11.26 8.89 4.71
N THR A 230 -10.90 7.81 5.41
CA THR A 230 -11.24 7.62 6.82
C THR A 230 -10.54 8.66 7.70
N LEU A 231 -9.26 8.96 7.46
CA LEU A 231 -8.56 10.04 8.16
C LEU A 231 -9.20 11.41 7.88
N ALA A 232 -9.56 11.69 6.63
CA ALA A 232 -10.24 12.93 6.26
C ALA A 232 -11.59 13.12 6.98
N ASP A 233 -12.34 12.04 7.20
CA ASP A 233 -13.59 12.06 7.96
C ASP A 233 -13.37 12.25 9.46
N LYS A 234 -12.48 11.45 10.06
CA LYS A 234 -12.27 11.43 11.53
C LYS A 234 -11.48 12.61 12.05
N GLU A 235 -10.53 13.11 11.26
CA GLU A 235 -9.60 14.18 11.66
C GLU A 235 -9.84 15.47 10.88
N LYS A 236 -11.08 15.65 10.40
CA LYS A 236 -11.52 16.67 9.43
C LYS A 236 -10.91 18.05 9.66
N LYS A 237 -10.97 18.58 10.88
CA LYS A 237 -10.50 19.94 11.18
C LYS A 237 -9.01 20.12 10.87
N VAL A 238 -8.17 19.15 11.25
CA VAL A 238 -6.73 19.22 11.02
C VAL A 238 -6.41 18.84 9.58
N PHE A 239 -7.12 17.83 9.04
CA PHE A 239 -6.97 17.38 7.67
C PHE A 239 -7.25 18.51 6.67
N GLU A 240 -8.41 19.15 6.74
CA GLU A 240 -8.79 20.25 5.84
C GLU A 240 -7.93 21.50 6.04
N LYS A 241 -7.29 21.66 7.21
CA LYS A 241 -6.36 22.77 7.45
C LYS A 241 -5.00 22.55 6.78
N LYS A 242 -4.47 21.32 6.81
CA LYS A 242 -3.08 21.03 6.43
C LYS A 242 -2.93 20.27 5.11
N VAL A 243 -3.87 19.42 4.73
CA VAL A 243 -3.75 18.58 3.53
C VAL A 243 -4.15 19.36 2.29
N LYS A 244 -3.17 19.66 1.43
CA LYS A 244 -3.37 20.45 0.20
C LYS A 244 -3.68 19.60 -1.02
N ALA A 245 -3.19 18.36 -1.05
CA ALA A 245 -3.45 17.45 -2.15
C ALA A 245 -3.49 16.00 -1.71
N VAL A 246 -4.37 15.22 -2.35
CA VAL A 246 -4.45 13.78 -2.20
C VAL A 246 -4.41 13.13 -3.59
N ALA A 247 -3.30 12.46 -3.89
CA ALA A 247 -3.19 11.63 -5.07
C ALA A 247 -3.51 10.17 -4.70
N LEU A 248 -4.51 9.62 -5.37
CA LEU A 248 -4.90 8.23 -5.23
C LEU A 248 -4.48 7.46 -6.48
N THR A 249 -3.93 6.26 -6.30
CA THR A 249 -3.58 5.38 -7.42
C THR A 249 -4.38 4.09 -7.32
N ASP A 250 -5.28 3.91 -8.28
CA ASP A 250 -6.28 2.85 -8.37
C ASP A 250 -6.96 2.53 -7.04
N SER A 251 -7.38 3.59 -6.34
CA SER A 251 -7.88 3.45 -4.98
C SER A 251 -9.25 2.80 -4.91
N VAL A 252 -9.42 1.98 -3.87
CA VAL A 252 -10.68 1.31 -3.53
C VAL A 252 -11.45 2.03 -2.39
N HIS A 253 -11.22 3.33 -2.22
CA HIS A 253 -11.80 4.15 -1.14
C HIS A 253 -13.33 4.11 -1.02
N GLY A 254 -14.04 3.73 -2.08
CA GLY A 254 -15.49 3.50 -2.04
C GLY A 254 -15.92 2.44 -1.01
N PHE A 255 -15.04 1.50 -0.63
CA PHE A 255 -15.33 0.52 0.43
C PHE A 255 -15.24 1.07 1.85
N SER A 256 -14.79 2.32 2.03
CA SER A 256 -14.70 2.96 3.36
C SER A 256 -16.07 3.22 4.00
N GLY A 257 -17.13 3.31 3.20
CA GLY A 257 -18.44 3.81 3.64
C GLY A 257 -18.46 5.29 4.02
N VAL A 258 -17.35 6.01 3.84
CA VAL A 258 -17.23 7.44 4.13
C VAL A 258 -17.84 8.25 2.98
N LYS A 259 -18.67 9.23 3.33
CA LYS A 259 -19.15 10.22 2.36
C LYS A 259 -18.02 11.20 2.02
N ILE A 260 -17.62 11.25 0.74
CA ILE A 260 -16.58 12.17 0.26
C ILE A 260 -17.06 13.62 0.42
N SER A 261 -16.30 14.42 1.16
CA SER A 261 -16.62 15.84 1.37
C SER A 261 -16.31 16.66 0.11
N ASN A 262 -16.91 17.85 -0.01
CA ASN A 262 -16.57 18.77 -1.10
C ASN A 262 -15.09 19.18 -1.06
N TYR A 263 -14.54 19.36 0.15
CA TYR A 263 -13.11 19.63 0.31
C TYR A 263 -12.27 18.50 -0.30
N LEU A 264 -12.55 17.26 0.08
CA LEU A 264 -11.81 16.10 -0.41
C LEU A 264 -11.95 15.95 -1.93
N LYS A 265 -13.14 16.16 -2.50
CA LYS A 265 -13.31 16.19 -3.98
C LYS A 265 -12.43 17.24 -4.65
N ASN A 266 -12.26 18.41 -4.04
CA ASN A 266 -11.50 19.52 -4.62
C ASN A 266 -9.98 19.32 -4.54
N VAL A 267 -9.49 18.69 -3.47
CA VAL A 267 -8.06 18.48 -3.24
C VAL A 267 -7.56 17.11 -3.72
N SER A 268 -8.42 16.25 -4.25
CA SER A 268 -8.07 14.88 -4.60
C SER A 268 -8.20 14.55 -6.09
N ARG A 269 -7.37 13.62 -6.56
CA ARG A 269 -7.49 12.97 -7.87
C ARG A 269 -7.12 11.50 -7.77
N ASN A 270 -7.86 10.64 -8.47
CA ASN A 270 -7.61 9.19 -8.52
C ASN A 270 -7.17 8.74 -9.92
N TRP A 271 -5.93 8.29 -10.07
CA TRP A 271 -5.39 7.69 -11.28
C TRP A 271 -5.74 6.21 -11.31
N ILE A 272 -6.77 5.84 -12.07
CA ILE A 272 -7.31 4.48 -12.11
C ILE A 272 -6.72 3.65 -13.24
N SER A 273 -6.73 2.32 -13.06
CA SER A 273 -6.31 1.39 -14.11
C SER A 273 -7.21 1.51 -15.34
N SER A 274 -6.61 1.72 -16.50
CA SER A 274 -7.31 1.95 -17.76
C SER A 274 -6.35 1.79 -18.95
N THR A 275 -6.88 1.40 -20.10
CA THR A 275 -6.15 1.37 -21.38
C THR A 275 -6.08 2.73 -22.07
N SER A 276 -6.80 3.74 -21.57
CA SER A 276 -6.76 5.10 -22.12
C SER A 276 -5.43 5.79 -21.81
N PRO A 277 -4.98 6.76 -22.63
CA PRO A 277 -3.77 7.53 -22.33
C PRO A 277 -3.80 8.16 -20.93
N LEU A 278 -2.62 8.32 -20.31
CA LEU A 278 -2.45 8.99 -19.01
C LEU A 278 -3.22 10.32 -18.97
N ASP A 279 -3.85 10.61 -17.84
CA ASP A 279 -4.64 11.82 -17.55
C ASP A 279 -5.94 11.98 -18.34
N THR A 280 -6.33 10.99 -19.17
CA THR A 280 -7.64 10.98 -19.81
C THR A 280 -8.74 11.00 -18.75
N PRO A 281 -9.69 11.96 -18.75
CA PRO A 281 -10.80 12.00 -17.79
C PRO A 281 -11.63 10.72 -17.85
N MET A 282 -11.93 10.14 -16.68
CA MET A 282 -12.72 8.92 -16.58
C MET A 282 -14.10 9.20 -16.00
N LYS A 283 -15.08 8.35 -16.32
CA LYS A 283 -16.42 8.45 -15.76
C LYS A 283 -16.36 8.40 -14.23
N THR A 284 -16.78 9.50 -13.60
CA THR A 284 -16.74 9.69 -12.15
C THR A 284 -18.14 9.99 -11.63
N PRO A 285 -18.66 9.26 -10.62
CA PRO A 285 -19.89 9.65 -9.94
C PRO A 285 -19.76 11.02 -9.25
N GLU A 286 -20.80 11.84 -9.25
CA GLU A 286 -20.78 13.20 -8.67
C GLU A 286 -20.40 13.25 -7.18
N PHE A 287 -20.72 12.19 -6.45
CA PHE A 287 -20.41 12.04 -5.02
C PHE A 287 -18.98 11.57 -4.74
N ASP A 288 -18.17 11.34 -5.77
CA ASP A 288 -16.87 10.68 -5.65
C ASP A 288 -15.69 11.57 -6.08
N ILE A 289 -14.47 11.10 -5.84
CA ILE A 289 -13.22 11.78 -6.23
C ILE A 289 -13.02 11.67 -7.75
N ASN A 290 -12.66 12.79 -8.38
CA ASN A 290 -12.35 12.87 -9.82
C ASN A 290 -11.34 11.81 -10.26
N ARG A 291 -11.70 11.05 -11.30
CA ARG A 291 -10.89 9.95 -11.83
C ARG A 291 -10.27 10.32 -13.17
N VAL A 292 -9.01 9.97 -13.33
CA VAL A 292 -8.28 10.03 -14.61
C VAL A 292 -7.60 8.69 -14.88
N SER A 293 -7.27 8.41 -16.13
CA SER A 293 -6.52 7.21 -16.49
C SER A 293 -5.09 7.28 -15.96
N ALA A 294 -4.58 6.18 -15.40
CA ALA A 294 -3.16 6.00 -15.09
C ALA A 294 -2.32 5.60 -16.32
N GLY A 295 -2.92 5.42 -17.50
CA GLY A 295 -2.22 5.00 -18.71
C GLY A 295 -1.85 3.51 -18.76
N HIS A 296 -2.39 2.69 -17.85
CA HIS A 296 -2.11 1.25 -17.79
C HIS A 296 -3.27 0.44 -17.20
N PRO A 297 -3.62 -0.74 -17.75
CA PRO A 297 -4.79 -1.52 -17.32
C PRO A 297 -4.57 -2.37 -16.05
N LYS A 298 -3.33 -2.53 -15.59
CA LYS A 298 -3.02 -3.31 -14.38
C LYS A 298 -3.02 -2.43 -13.13
N HIS A 299 -3.72 -2.89 -12.09
CA HIS A 299 -3.88 -2.23 -10.80
C HIS A 299 -2.55 -1.81 -10.18
N GLU A 300 -1.64 -2.78 -10.06
CA GLU A 300 -0.32 -2.63 -9.44
C GLU A 300 0.58 -1.64 -10.17
N MET A 301 0.37 -1.44 -11.48
CA MET A 301 1.19 -0.56 -12.31
C MET A 301 0.78 0.92 -12.22
N THR A 302 -0.40 1.22 -11.69
CA THR A 302 -0.92 2.60 -11.71
C THR A 302 0.01 3.59 -11.02
N SER A 303 0.58 3.21 -9.86
CA SER A 303 1.49 4.08 -9.10
C SER A 303 2.74 4.47 -9.89
N CYS A 304 3.43 3.54 -10.56
CA CYS A 304 4.65 3.88 -11.30
C CYS A 304 4.37 4.61 -12.62
N LYS A 305 3.19 4.43 -13.22
CA LYS A 305 2.84 5.02 -14.52
C LYS A 305 2.36 6.47 -14.45
N CYS A 306 2.01 6.97 -13.27
CA CYS A 306 1.49 8.34 -13.12
C CYS A 306 2.39 9.29 -12.32
N ILE A 307 3.65 8.90 -12.01
CA ILE A 307 4.59 9.69 -11.17
C ILE A 307 4.61 11.18 -11.55
N GLU A 308 4.94 11.48 -12.81
CA GLU A 308 5.05 12.87 -13.27
C GLU A 308 3.73 13.64 -13.19
N SER A 309 2.61 12.98 -13.51
CA SER A 309 1.29 13.60 -13.42
C SER A 309 0.88 13.88 -11.96
N VAL A 310 1.19 12.96 -11.05
CA VAL A 310 0.97 13.13 -9.61
C VAL A 310 1.74 14.33 -9.07
N PHE A 311 3.03 14.48 -9.42
CA PHE A 311 3.81 15.63 -8.97
C PHE A 311 3.35 16.94 -9.60
N LYS A 312 2.97 16.93 -10.87
CA LYS A 312 2.35 18.10 -11.50
C LYS A 312 1.08 18.52 -10.76
N PHE A 313 0.20 17.57 -10.42
CA PHE A 313 -0.99 17.83 -9.63
C PHE A 313 -0.67 18.39 -8.23
N PHE A 314 0.34 17.84 -7.55
CA PHE A 314 0.80 18.37 -6.26
C PHE A 314 1.29 19.81 -6.37
N GLU A 315 2.08 20.14 -7.38
CA GLU A 315 2.56 21.50 -7.60
C GLU A 315 1.44 22.49 -7.94
N GLU A 316 0.44 22.07 -8.72
CA GLU A 316 -0.76 22.86 -8.97
C GLU A 316 -1.48 23.17 -7.64
N LYS A 317 -1.68 22.16 -6.79
CA LYS A 317 -2.36 22.30 -5.50
C LYS A 317 -1.59 23.05 -4.42
N LEU A 318 -0.26 23.08 -4.49
CA LEU A 318 0.55 23.88 -3.58
C LEU A 318 0.53 25.38 -3.91
N LYS A 319 0.10 25.77 -5.11
CA LYS A 319 -0.02 27.17 -5.55
C LYS A 319 -1.40 27.79 -5.26
N GLU A 320 -2.38 26.97 -4.85
CA GLU A 320 -3.74 27.38 -4.43
C GLU A 320 -3.77 27.84 -2.96
#